data_AF-A0A0D2C406-F1
#
_entry.id   AF-A0A0D2C406-F1
#
_cell.length_a   1.000
_cell.length_b   1.000
_cell.length_c   1.000
_cell.angle_alpha   90.00
_cell.angle_beta   90.00
_cell.angle_gamma   90.00
#
_symmetry.space_group_name_H-M   'P 1'
#
loop_
_entity.id
_entity.type
_entity.pdbx_description
1 polymer ?
#
loop_
_entity_poly.entity_id
_entity_poly.type
_entity_poly.pdbx_seq_one_letter_code
_entity_poly.pdbx_strand_id
1 'polypeptide(L)'
;MTGFSALALAAFSFLIAATHAAPRGGNGFRNSRSSTAVASSTFLANTTTTTAGTTTMVGGTAAANSIALDPNAVDCKLQVPANALIAEGLSTPWVLLPPCSQAVTTQQAFAEAAVLDPQGQLSVYHPLIIDQGKTAQAAPVVPNIADGSQVILYFGFNGNTLTLVDTHGQDSNASPILQSLKCVNGLPGAQGDVFGQVSWCNTVSFWEATNAAVASGKLQVPPLGTDNNGNQCISSHSFAIVDQDQSDNLPTKYLLLADGSTVQFTAANQAKFPTATEIDNASDEALIADFVDPVIGCTPFSIPSIDDPGTTVPSMASQELQAMLLQNEPAALAPLNDPDTLLTSDGQMSATKTNAYRLGVNMPPLGNGAKTDDGSPTAYCNNLIAIQPPFLASFQTQLSNAQTPDATVGNSLFTFLANRFLQSLTNLNCPNKNIPVTCTLDGNGVATACSITATLSTGNGTTIGHAAGSGSVGSTATDLAPTSAFTMTTIPKHHLHSHGFGGHTIAANPHTFRATAVTTAVAMVTGTGANAGNGAALSSQLLAETGAASASQISAVNATASTGSISAGNGGGGNFTSTPTLRPFKSWEPQYSHV
;
A
#
# COMPACT_ATOMS: atom_id res chain seq x y z
N MET A 1 -21.84 -16.43 52.06
CA MET A 1 -23.10 -15.80 52.51
C MET A 1 -22.93 -14.29 52.40
N THR A 2 -23.79 -13.66 51.59
CA THR A 2 -24.30 -12.26 51.71
C THR A 2 -23.28 -11.16 52.06
N GLY A 3 -22.90 -10.23 51.19
CA GLY A 3 -23.75 -9.40 50.32
C GLY A 3 -23.80 -7.98 50.92
N PHE A 4 -23.21 -6.99 50.25
CA PHE A 4 -23.50 -5.58 50.48
C PHE A 4 -23.45 -4.79 49.16
N SER A 5 -24.39 -3.85 49.10
CA SER A 5 -24.99 -3.24 47.93
C SER A 5 -24.21 -2.06 47.33
N ALA A 6 -24.61 -1.75 46.09
CA ALA A 6 -24.31 -0.56 45.31
C ALA A 6 -24.67 0.77 46.01
N LEU A 7 -23.86 1.82 45.75
CA LEU A 7 -24.21 3.12 45.17
C LEU A 7 -23.11 4.15 45.50
N ALA A 8 -22.46 4.72 44.49
CA ALA A 8 -22.01 6.12 44.50
C ALA A 8 -21.65 6.54 43.07
N LEU A 9 -22.63 7.18 42.42
CA LEU A 9 -22.44 7.98 41.22
C LEU A 9 -21.78 9.31 41.67
N ALA A 10 -20.55 9.57 41.25
CA ALA A 10 -19.91 10.87 41.40
C ALA A 10 -19.27 11.25 40.06
N ALA A 11 -19.88 12.24 39.41
CA ALA A 11 -19.35 12.91 38.25
C ALA A 11 -18.10 13.69 38.63
N PHE A 12 -17.02 13.53 37.86
CA PHE A 12 -15.95 14.52 37.77
C PHE A 12 -15.52 14.66 36.31
N SER A 13 -15.89 15.79 35.73
CA SER A 13 -15.27 16.33 34.53
C SER A 13 -13.85 16.78 34.89
N PHE A 14 -12.85 16.37 34.09
CA PHE A 14 -11.56 17.06 34.05
C PHE A 14 -11.13 17.27 32.60
N LEU A 15 -11.03 18.54 32.22
CA LEU A 15 -10.15 19.03 31.17
C LEU A 15 -8.72 18.57 31.50
N ILE A 16 -8.01 17.99 30.55
CA ILE A 16 -6.56 17.91 30.58
C ILE A 16 -6.04 18.65 29.36
N ALA A 17 -5.52 19.85 29.60
CA ALA A 17 -4.60 20.53 28.71
C ALA A 17 -3.23 19.86 28.84
N ALA A 18 -2.74 19.23 27.78
CA ALA A 18 -1.37 18.74 27.73
C ALA A 18 -0.42 19.95 27.59
N THR A 19 0.29 20.26 28.67
CA THR A 19 1.42 21.19 28.65
C THR A 19 2.69 20.35 28.50
N HIS A 20 3.37 20.49 27.37
CA HIS A 20 4.70 19.92 27.16
C HIS A 20 5.74 20.77 27.90
N ALA A 21 6.49 20.13 28.79
CA ALA A 21 7.64 20.72 29.48
C ALA A 21 8.90 20.52 28.63
N ALA A 22 9.44 21.61 28.08
CA ALA A 22 10.78 21.66 27.51
C ALA A 22 11.81 22.00 28.61
N PRO A 23 13.07 21.51 28.52
CA PRO A 23 14.09 21.81 29.52
C PRO A 23 14.61 23.24 29.36
N ARG A 24 14.71 23.95 30.49
CA ARG A 24 15.24 25.32 30.59
C ARG A 24 16.77 25.33 30.59
N GLY A 25 17.35 26.13 29.71
CA GLY A 25 18.66 26.75 29.87
C GLY A 25 18.61 28.20 29.39
N GLY A 26 19.18 29.13 30.17
CA GLY A 26 19.53 30.48 29.69
C GLY A 26 18.89 31.65 30.43
N ASN A 27 19.74 32.49 31.02
CA ASN A 27 19.46 33.67 31.84
C ASN A 27 18.76 34.81 31.10
N GLY A 28 18.03 35.62 31.88
CA GLY A 28 17.11 36.66 31.42
C GLY A 28 17.72 38.00 31.04
N PHE A 29 16.86 38.92 30.59
CA PHE A 29 16.93 40.36 30.85
C PHE A 29 15.55 40.99 30.59
N ARG A 30 15.16 41.93 31.46
CA ARG A 30 13.88 42.68 31.51
C ARG A 30 13.84 43.77 30.42
N ASN A 31 12.67 44.07 29.84
CA ASN A 31 11.89 45.25 30.24
C ASN A 31 10.57 45.47 29.45
N SER A 32 9.61 45.95 30.23
CA SER A 32 8.28 46.52 29.98
C SER A 32 8.06 47.38 28.74
N ARG A 33 6.84 47.35 28.18
CA ARG A 33 5.80 48.40 28.35
C ARG A 33 4.47 48.05 27.64
N SER A 34 3.38 48.33 28.34
CA SER A 34 1.99 48.49 27.92
C SER A 34 1.88 49.44 26.70
N SER A 35 0.82 49.55 25.90
CA SER A 35 -0.60 49.75 26.26
C SER A 35 -1.46 49.97 25.00
N THR A 36 -2.74 49.57 25.10
CA THR A 36 -3.98 50.24 24.61
C THR A 36 -4.31 50.35 23.12
N ALA A 37 -5.43 49.69 22.80
CA ALA A 37 -6.33 49.93 21.68
C ALA A 37 -7.13 51.23 21.82
N VAL A 38 -7.55 51.82 20.68
CA VAL A 38 -8.76 52.65 20.57
C VAL A 38 -9.40 52.40 19.20
N ALA A 39 -10.73 52.31 19.20
CA ALA A 39 -11.60 51.98 18.09
C ALA A 39 -12.22 53.22 17.40
N SER A 40 -12.71 52.96 16.19
CA SER A 40 -13.93 53.48 15.56
C SER A 40 -14.08 54.96 15.21
N SER A 41 -14.43 55.22 13.95
CA SER A 41 -15.50 56.16 13.60
C SER A 41 -16.05 55.90 12.19
N THR A 42 -17.34 55.57 12.15
CA THR A 42 -18.25 55.55 11.00
C THR A 42 -18.63 56.98 10.59
N PHE A 43 -18.81 57.22 9.29
CA PHE A 43 -19.63 58.31 8.77
C PHE A 43 -20.45 57.82 7.57
N LEU A 44 -21.77 57.95 7.68
CA LEU A 44 -22.76 57.81 6.61
C LEU A 44 -23.08 59.22 6.09
N ALA A 45 -23.10 59.40 4.77
CA ALA A 45 -23.80 60.49 4.11
C ALA A 45 -24.44 59.99 2.83
N ASN A 46 -25.71 60.33 2.67
CA ASN A 46 -26.66 59.84 1.69
C ASN A 46 -26.88 60.92 0.64
N THR A 47 -26.71 60.63 -0.65
CA THR A 47 -27.19 61.49 -1.75
C THR A 47 -27.64 60.65 -2.94
N THR A 48 -28.92 60.80 -3.28
CA THR A 48 -29.60 60.24 -4.45
C THR A 48 -29.35 61.10 -5.69
N THR A 49 -28.90 60.47 -6.78
CA THR A 49 -29.00 60.99 -8.15
C THR A 49 -29.20 59.83 -9.12
N THR A 50 -30.27 59.92 -9.89
CA THR A 50 -30.65 59.03 -11.00
C THR A 50 -29.95 59.43 -12.29
N THR A 51 -29.28 58.53 -13.01
CA THR A 51 -29.45 58.25 -14.48
C THR A 51 -28.38 57.30 -15.05
N ALA A 52 -28.84 56.48 -16.01
CA ALA A 52 -28.15 55.89 -17.16
C ALA A 52 -27.12 54.75 -16.95
N GLY A 53 -27.59 53.53 -17.25
CA GLY A 53 -26.94 52.56 -18.14
C GLY A 53 -25.43 52.34 -18.05
N THR A 54 -25.03 51.32 -17.31
CA THR A 54 -23.90 50.45 -17.67
C THR A 54 -24.05 49.16 -16.89
N THR A 55 -24.34 48.06 -17.59
CA THR A 55 -24.32 46.71 -17.03
C THR A 55 -22.87 46.37 -16.67
N THR A 56 -22.46 46.78 -15.48
CA THR A 56 -21.19 46.35 -14.89
C THR A 56 -21.44 44.91 -14.44
N MET A 57 -20.98 43.96 -15.26
CA MET A 57 -20.78 42.58 -14.83
C MET A 57 -19.74 42.64 -13.71
N VAL A 58 -20.20 42.78 -12.46
CA VAL A 58 -19.40 42.42 -11.29
C VAL A 58 -19.22 40.92 -11.42
N GLY A 59 -18.13 40.53 -12.08
CA GLY A 59 -17.56 39.21 -11.94
C GLY A 59 -17.16 39.07 -10.48
N GLY A 60 -18.13 38.69 -9.65
CA GLY A 60 -17.85 38.10 -8.36
C GLY A 60 -17.05 36.84 -8.68
N THR A 61 -15.73 36.93 -8.58
CA THR A 61 -14.92 35.77 -8.32
C THR A 61 -15.54 35.13 -7.09
N ALA A 62 -16.28 34.04 -7.28
CA ALA A 62 -16.68 33.19 -6.19
C ALA A 62 -15.38 32.88 -5.46
N ALA A 63 -15.23 33.41 -4.25
CA ALA A 63 -14.15 33.01 -3.38
C ALA A 63 -14.24 31.49 -3.33
N ALA A 64 -13.25 30.80 -3.89
CA ALA A 64 -13.15 29.37 -3.73
C ALA A 64 -13.21 29.14 -2.22
N ASN A 65 -14.27 28.49 -1.75
CA ASN A 65 -14.41 28.15 -0.34
C ASN A 65 -13.20 27.27 -0.03
N SER A 66 -12.16 27.86 0.58
CA SER A 66 -11.00 27.12 1.04
C SER A 66 -11.52 26.16 2.10
N ILE A 67 -11.52 24.86 1.78
CA ILE A 67 -11.84 23.83 2.76
C ILE A 67 -10.81 23.99 3.88
N ALA A 68 -11.31 24.11 5.12
CA ALA A 68 -10.45 24.27 6.28
C ALA A 68 -9.71 22.96 6.58
N LEU A 69 -8.53 23.06 7.18
CA LEU A 69 -7.84 21.90 7.74
C LEU A 69 -8.66 21.33 8.92
N ASP A 70 -8.69 20.01 9.06
CA ASP A 70 -9.30 19.28 10.18
C ASP A 70 -8.28 18.25 10.70
N PRO A 71 -7.75 18.39 11.92
CA PRO A 71 -6.79 17.45 12.47
C PRO A 71 -7.37 16.06 12.76
N ASN A 72 -8.70 15.89 12.69
CA ASN A 72 -9.37 14.60 12.89
C ASN A 72 -9.74 13.92 11.58
N ALA A 73 -9.46 14.55 10.43
CA ALA A 73 -9.67 13.90 9.14
C ALA A 73 -8.75 12.68 9.06
N VAL A 74 -9.33 11.56 8.64
CA VAL A 74 -8.60 10.29 8.44
C VAL A 74 -8.66 9.82 6.99
N ASP A 75 -9.51 10.43 6.16
CA ASP A 75 -9.63 10.14 4.73
C ASP A 75 -9.15 11.35 3.94
N CYS A 76 -8.07 11.18 3.20
CA CYS A 76 -7.34 12.26 2.56
C CYS A 76 -7.22 12.07 1.05
N LYS A 77 -6.94 13.16 0.36
CA LYS A 77 -6.73 13.17 -1.09
C LYS A 77 -5.35 13.69 -1.43
N LEU A 78 -4.64 12.95 -2.26
CA LEU A 78 -3.36 13.37 -2.81
C LEU A 78 -3.53 13.70 -4.29
N GLN A 79 -3.28 14.96 -4.63
CA GLN A 79 -3.27 15.40 -6.01
C GLN A 79 -1.93 15.05 -6.65
N VAL A 80 -1.97 14.14 -7.63
CA VAL A 80 -0.80 13.71 -8.40
C VAL A 80 -0.68 14.58 -9.65
N PRO A 81 0.52 15.12 -9.97
CA PRO A 81 0.72 15.91 -11.17
C PRO A 81 0.56 15.06 -12.43
N ALA A 82 0.29 15.73 -13.55
CA ALA A 82 0.47 15.10 -14.85
C ALA A 82 1.95 14.67 -15.03
N ASN A 83 2.19 13.72 -15.94
CA ASN A 83 3.55 13.26 -16.27
C ASN A 83 4.35 12.71 -15.07
N ALA A 84 3.68 12.15 -14.04
CA ALA A 84 4.31 11.66 -12.82
C ALA A 84 5.29 10.47 -13.01
N LEU A 85 5.43 9.95 -14.24
CA LEU A 85 6.39 8.89 -14.59
C LEU A 85 7.68 9.42 -15.25
N ILE A 86 7.85 10.73 -15.36
CA ILE A 86 9.06 11.36 -15.92
C ILE A 86 9.61 12.42 -14.97
N ALA A 87 10.83 12.90 -15.25
CA ALA A 87 11.56 13.83 -14.39
C ALA A 87 10.77 15.09 -14.02
N GLU A 88 10.01 15.65 -14.95
CA GLU A 88 9.16 16.83 -14.71
C GLU A 88 8.11 16.56 -13.62
N GLY A 89 7.34 15.46 -13.74
CA GLY A 89 6.29 15.13 -12.78
C GLY A 89 6.83 14.63 -11.44
N LEU A 90 7.96 13.92 -11.44
CA LEU A 90 8.64 13.45 -10.22
C LEU A 90 9.21 14.62 -9.39
N SER A 91 9.76 15.64 -10.05
CA SER A 91 10.32 16.83 -9.38
C SER A 91 9.30 17.93 -9.11
N THR A 92 8.07 17.77 -9.58
CA THR A 92 6.95 18.65 -9.22
C THR A 92 6.43 18.24 -7.83
N PRO A 93 6.25 19.18 -6.87
CA PRO A 93 5.63 18.83 -5.59
C PRO A 93 4.20 18.32 -5.76
N TRP A 94 3.89 17.20 -5.12
CA TRP A 94 2.56 16.61 -5.08
C TRP A 94 1.77 17.23 -3.94
N VAL A 95 0.46 17.35 -4.08
CA VAL A 95 -0.32 18.23 -3.19
C VAL A 95 -1.30 17.43 -2.36
N LEU A 96 -1.06 17.36 -1.04
CA LEU A 96 -2.04 16.88 -0.08
C LEU A 96 -3.16 17.93 0.04
N LEU A 97 -4.39 17.52 -0.24
CA LEU A 97 -5.54 18.41 -0.26
C LEU A 97 -6.18 18.52 1.14
N PRO A 98 -6.75 19.69 1.49
CA PRO A 98 -7.56 19.85 2.68
C PRO A 98 -8.76 18.89 2.63
N PRO A 99 -9.23 18.42 3.80
CA PRO A 99 -8.93 18.95 5.13
C PRO A 99 -7.62 18.44 5.77
N CYS A 100 -6.80 17.67 5.06
CA CYS A 100 -5.60 17.06 5.62
C CYS A 100 -4.35 17.95 5.56
N SER A 101 -3.37 17.67 6.42
CA SER A 101 -2.06 18.34 6.44
C SER A 101 -0.93 17.39 6.85
N GLN A 102 0.22 17.52 6.18
CA GLN A 102 1.48 16.86 6.54
C GLN A 102 1.99 17.20 7.95
N ALA A 103 1.50 18.29 8.54
CA ALA A 103 1.83 18.67 9.92
C ALA A 103 1.10 17.83 10.98
N VAL A 104 0.10 17.03 10.58
CA VAL A 104 -0.64 16.13 11.47
C VAL A 104 -0.15 14.71 11.23
N THR A 105 0.45 14.08 12.24
CA THR A 105 1.11 12.76 12.12
C THR A 105 0.23 11.70 11.47
N THR A 106 -1.06 11.63 11.82
CA THR A 106 -2.04 10.67 11.28
C THR A 106 -2.59 11.06 9.91
N GLN A 107 -2.05 12.09 9.26
CA GLN A 107 -2.45 12.57 7.93
C GLN A 107 -1.25 12.72 6.99
N GLN A 108 -0.09 12.24 7.39
CA GLN A 108 1.10 12.27 6.56
C GLN A 108 0.97 11.25 5.43
N ALA A 109 1.14 11.75 4.21
CA ALA A 109 1.17 10.96 2.98
C ALA A 109 2.59 10.93 2.42
N PHE A 110 2.95 9.82 1.79
CA PHE A 110 4.29 9.51 1.31
C PHE A 110 4.24 9.00 -0.13
N ALA A 111 5.34 9.18 -0.85
CA ALA A 111 5.47 8.75 -2.23
C ALA A 111 6.86 8.17 -2.47
N GLU A 112 6.94 7.12 -3.27
CA GLU A 112 8.18 6.52 -3.73
C GLU A 112 8.06 6.24 -5.23
N ALA A 113 9.14 6.46 -5.96
CA ALA A 113 9.28 6.05 -7.35
C ALA A 113 10.50 5.16 -7.49
N ALA A 114 10.33 3.95 -8.01
CA ALA A 114 11.46 3.12 -8.43
C ALA A 114 11.63 3.19 -9.95
N VAL A 115 12.89 3.20 -10.38
CA VAL A 115 13.28 3.41 -11.78
C VAL A 115 14.18 2.28 -12.20
N LEU A 116 13.76 1.55 -13.24
CA LEU A 116 14.58 0.57 -13.95
C LEU A 116 15.06 1.20 -15.25
N ASP A 117 16.36 1.44 -15.37
CA ASP A 117 16.95 1.97 -16.61
C ASP A 117 17.06 0.88 -17.71
N PRO A 118 17.27 1.26 -18.99
CA PRO A 118 17.43 0.28 -20.07
C PRO A 118 18.65 -0.65 -19.94
N GLN A 119 19.61 -0.29 -19.09
CA GLN A 119 20.80 -1.08 -18.78
C GLN A 119 20.53 -2.13 -17.68
N GLY A 120 19.39 -2.04 -16.99
CA GLY A 120 18.99 -2.94 -15.91
C GLY A 120 19.39 -2.47 -14.52
N GLN A 121 19.76 -1.19 -14.34
CA GLN A 121 19.99 -0.62 -13.02
C GLN A 121 18.68 -0.19 -12.39
N LEU A 122 18.48 -0.62 -11.14
CA LEU A 122 17.36 -0.23 -10.30
C LEU A 122 17.79 0.92 -9.38
N SER A 123 16.95 1.94 -9.24
CA SER A 123 17.18 3.12 -8.39
C SER A 123 15.86 3.66 -7.84
N VAL A 124 15.92 4.52 -6.83
CA VAL A 124 14.75 5.06 -6.14
C VAL A 124 14.77 6.59 -6.09
N TYR A 125 13.60 7.21 -6.06
CA TYR A 125 13.39 8.63 -5.91
C TYR A 125 12.15 8.88 -5.05
N HIS A 126 12.15 9.88 -4.17
CA HIS A 126 11.01 10.17 -3.28
C HIS A 126 10.34 11.51 -3.64
N PRO A 127 9.24 11.52 -4.42
CA PRO A 127 8.56 12.76 -4.80
C PRO A 127 8.09 13.57 -3.60
N LEU A 128 8.44 14.87 -3.55
CA LEU A 128 8.03 15.71 -2.43
C LEU A 128 6.50 15.90 -2.39
N ILE A 129 5.88 15.60 -1.26
CA ILE A 129 4.47 15.96 -0.99
C ILE A 129 4.43 17.22 -0.12
N ILE A 130 3.59 18.19 -0.46
CA ILE A 130 3.32 19.43 0.30
C ILE A 130 1.82 19.65 0.51
N ASP A 131 1.44 20.46 1.50
CA ASP A 131 0.03 20.84 1.67
C ASP A 131 -0.42 21.85 0.60
N GLN A 132 -1.71 21.82 0.25
CA GLN A 132 -2.30 22.80 -0.66
C GLN A 132 -2.06 24.24 -0.20
N GLY A 133 -1.60 25.08 -1.13
CA GLY A 133 -1.31 26.49 -0.88
C GLY A 133 0.09 26.77 -0.31
N LYS A 134 0.88 25.73 0.01
CA LYS A 134 2.30 25.88 0.35
C LYS A 134 3.18 25.87 -0.90
N THR A 135 4.38 26.39 -0.74
CA THR A 135 5.48 26.26 -1.71
C THR A 135 6.60 25.43 -1.09
N ALA A 136 7.34 24.68 -1.91
CA ALA A 136 8.44 23.87 -1.44
C ALA A 136 9.56 24.75 -0.85
N GLN A 137 9.98 24.47 0.39
CA GLN A 137 11.03 25.23 1.10
C GLN A 137 12.45 24.85 0.65
N ALA A 138 12.57 23.72 -0.05
CA ALA A 138 13.71 23.35 -0.86
C ALA A 138 13.17 22.82 -2.19
N ALA A 139 13.81 23.19 -3.30
CA ALA A 139 13.45 22.64 -4.60
C ALA A 139 13.70 21.13 -4.59
N PRO A 140 12.74 20.30 -5.06
CA PRO A 140 13.00 18.88 -5.25
C PRO A 140 14.18 18.67 -6.20
N VAL A 141 14.97 17.64 -5.93
CA VAL A 141 16.04 17.24 -6.84
C VAL A 141 15.42 16.81 -8.17
N VAL A 142 15.90 17.34 -9.30
CA VAL A 142 15.39 16.94 -10.61
C VAL A 142 16.06 15.62 -11.00
N PRO A 143 15.32 14.49 -11.11
CA PRO A 143 15.93 13.22 -11.40
C PRO A 143 16.37 13.14 -12.86
N ASN A 144 17.51 12.51 -13.12
CA ASN A 144 17.94 12.18 -14.47
C ASN A 144 17.41 10.78 -14.85
N ILE A 145 16.31 10.75 -15.61
CA ILE A 145 15.67 9.50 -16.05
C ILE A 145 16.04 9.25 -17.51
N ALA A 146 16.71 8.13 -17.78
CA ALA A 146 17.09 7.76 -19.14
C ALA A 146 15.86 7.43 -20.00
N ASP A 147 15.92 7.77 -21.29
CA ASP A 147 14.88 7.40 -22.24
C ASP A 147 14.67 5.87 -22.27
N GLY A 148 13.40 5.44 -22.18
CA GLY A 148 13.03 4.03 -22.14
C GLY A 148 13.06 3.38 -20.75
N SER A 149 13.43 4.13 -19.70
CA SER A 149 13.31 3.65 -18.32
C SER A 149 11.86 3.31 -17.98
N GLN A 150 11.66 2.28 -17.14
CA GLN A 150 10.37 2.00 -16.52
C GLN A 150 10.34 2.64 -15.14
N VAL A 151 9.25 3.36 -14.83
CA VAL A 151 9.04 3.99 -13.53
C VAL A 151 7.77 3.42 -12.91
N ILE A 152 7.86 2.96 -11.66
CA ILE A 152 6.71 2.60 -10.84
C ILE A 152 6.54 3.66 -9.76
N LEU A 153 5.29 3.95 -9.39
CA LEU A 153 4.98 4.85 -8.27
C LEU A 153 4.27 4.07 -7.18
N TYR A 154 4.64 4.33 -5.95
CA TYR A 154 3.95 3.86 -4.75
C TYR A 154 3.57 5.04 -3.87
N PHE A 155 2.51 4.85 -3.10
CA PHE A 155 1.98 5.83 -2.18
C PHE A 155 1.60 5.14 -0.89
N GLY A 156 1.84 5.81 0.23
CA GLY A 156 1.48 5.34 1.55
C GLY A 156 0.99 6.47 2.43
N PHE A 157 0.29 6.14 3.52
CA PHE A 157 -0.47 7.11 4.29
C PHE A 157 -0.69 6.68 5.73
N ASN A 158 -0.45 7.58 6.69
CA ASN A 158 -0.56 7.27 8.12
C ASN A 158 -2.00 7.37 8.69
N GLY A 159 -2.98 7.71 7.85
CA GLY A 159 -4.40 7.79 8.23
C GLY A 159 -5.18 6.54 7.85
N ASN A 160 -6.46 6.70 7.50
CA ASN A 160 -7.34 5.59 7.12
C ASN A 160 -7.34 5.36 5.61
N THR A 161 -7.62 6.38 4.80
CA THR A 161 -7.59 6.26 3.34
C THR A 161 -6.84 7.37 2.63
N LEU A 162 -6.08 7.01 1.60
CA LEU A 162 -5.50 7.96 0.66
C LEU A 162 -6.07 7.74 -0.73
N THR A 163 -6.84 8.71 -1.21
CA THR A 163 -7.36 8.72 -2.58
C THR A 163 -6.48 9.59 -3.48
N LEU A 164 -5.90 8.99 -4.51
CA LEU A 164 -5.21 9.68 -5.59
C LEU A 164 -6.23 10.40 -6.46
N VAL A 165 -5.98 11.68 -6.72
CA VAL A 165 -6.79 12.48 -7.63
C VAL A 165 -5.92 13.24 -8.62
N ASP A 166 -6.47 13.54 -9.79
CA ASP A 166 -5.85 14.49 -10.72
C ASP A 166 -6.10 15.95 -10.29
N THR A 167 -5.57 16.88 -11.06
CA THR A 167 -5.73 18.34 -10.85
C THR A 167 -7.18 18.83 -10.96
N HIS A 168 -8.11 17.98 -11.41
CA HIS A 168 -9.55 18.26 -11.49
C HIS A 168 -10.32 17.54 -10.38
N GLY A 169 -9.64 16.85 -9.46
CA GLY A 169 -10.24 16.12 -8.35
C GLY A 169 -10.85 14.78 -8.72
N GLN A 170 -10.54 14.23 -9.91
CA GLN A 170 -11.04 12.92 -10.36
C GLN A 170 -10.12 11.80 -9.89
N ASP A 171 -10.70 10.72 -9.37
CA ASP A 171 -9.95 9.55 -8.86
C ASP A 171 -9.35 8.67 -9.98
N SER A 172 -8.62 7.62 -9.62
CA SER A 172 -7.98 6.71 -10.59
C SER A 172 -8.96 6.00 -11.52
N ASN A 173 -10.22 5.83 -11.12
CA ASN A 173 -11.25 5.18 -11.92
C ASN A 173 -11.94 6.16 -12.89
N ALA A 174 -11.95 7.45 -12.59
CA ALA A 174 -12.58 8.49 -13.40
C ALA A 174 -11.60 9.34 -14.23
N SER A 175 -10.37 9.53 -13.77
CA SER A 175 -9.39 10.44 -14.38
C SER A 175 -8.68 9.82 -15.58
N PRO A 176 -8.77 10.41 -16.80
CA PRO A 176 -7.95 10.00 -17.92
C PRO A 176 -6.45 10.18 -17.67
N ILE A 177 -6.06 11.15 -16.83
CA ILE A 177 -4.67 11.42 -16.48
C ILE A 177 -4.14 10.25 -15.63
N LEU A 178 -4.80 9.92 -14.53
CA LEU A 178 -4.36 8.81 -13.67
C LEU A 178 -4.45 7.45 -14.39
N GLN A 179 -5.44 7.26 -15.27
CA GLN A 179 -5.51 6.07 -16.12
C GLN A 179 -4.36 5.99 -17.15
N SER A 180 -3.88 7.14 -17.65
CA SER A 180 -2.70 7.16 -18.54
C SER A 180 -1.42 6.78 -17.82
N LEU A 181 -1.33 7.13 -16.52
CA LEU A 181 -0.26 6.72 -15.61
C LEU A 181 -0.44 5.30 -15.07
N LYS A 182 -1.56 4.63 -15.41
CA LYS A 182 -1.92 3.28 -14.92
C LYS A 182 -2.01 3.23 -13.39
N CYS A 183 -2.56 4.27 -12.78
CA CYS A 183 -2.78 4.29 -11.34
C CYS A 183 -3.92 3.36 -10.93
N VAL A 184 -3.74 2.65 -9.83
CA VAL A 184 -4.71 1.76 -9.20
C VAL A 184 -4.73 2.10 -7.72
N ASN A 185 -5.87 2.61 -7.26
CA ASN A 185 -6.07 2.94 -5.85
C ASN A 185 -6.85 1.87 -5.09
N GLY A 186 -7.53 0.96 -5.79
CA GLY A 186 -8.44 -0.05 -5.24
C GLY A 186 -8.98 -0.95 -6.36
N LEU A 187 -10.23 -1.39 -6.24
CA LEU A 187 -10.90 -2.20 -7.26
C LEU A 187 -11.03 -1.43 -8.60
N PRO A 188 -10.45 -1.94 -9.69
CA PRO A 188 -10.56 -1.28 -10.99
C PRO A 188 -12.00 -1.17 -11.48
N GLY A 189 -12.39 0.03 -11.92
CA GLY A 189 -13.74 0.33 -12.40
C GLY A 189 -14.78 0.59 -11.32
N ALA A 190 -14.43 0.52 -10.03
CA ALA A 190 -15.33 0.81 -8.92
C ALA A 190 -15.02 2.17 -8.29
N GLN A 191 -15.86 3.16 -8.56
CA GLN A 191 -15.66 4.52 -8.03
C GLN A 191 -15.67 4.53 -6.50
N GLY A 192 -14.69 5.24 -5.91
CA GLY A 192 -14.55 5.38 -4.46
C GLY A 192 -14.02 4.14 -3.73
N ASP A 193 -13.67 3.05 -4.43
CA ASP A 193 -13.00 1.92 -3.80
C ASP A 193 -11.48 2.14 -3.73
N VAL A 194 -10.90 1.94 -2.54
CA VAL A 194 -9.48 2.17 -2.26
C VAL A 194 -8.86 1.04 -1.42
N PHE A 195 -7.55 0.80 -1.52
CA PHE A 195 -6.78 -0.13 -0.68
C PHE A 195 -6.43 0.45 0.69
N GLY A 196 -7.29 1.29 1.27
CA GLY A 196 -6.93 1.97 2.51
C GLY A 196 -5.77 2.95 2.32
N GLN A 197 -4.63 2.62 2.91
CA GLN A 197 -3.47 3.49 3.08
C GLN A 197 -2.57 3.54 1.84
N VAL A 198 -2.67 2.54 0.95
CA VAL A 198 -1.75 2.38 -0.18
C VAL A 198 -2.38 2.55 -1.55
N SER A 199 -1.54 2.88 -2.53
CA SER A 199 -1.88 2.84 -3.96
C SER A 199 -0.61 2.81 -4.81
N TRP A 200 -0.76 2.59 -6.11
CA TRP A 200 0.39 2.54 -7.03
C TRP A 200 0.03 2.94 -8.46
N CYS A 201 1.05 3.26 -9.26
CA CYS A 201 0.92 3.52 -10.69
C CYS A 201 1.98 2.78 -11.50
N ASN A 202 1.62 2.34 -12.71
CA ASN A 202 2.49 1.68 -13.69
C ASN A 202 3.15 0.36 -13.21
N THR A 203 2.45 -0.41 -12.38
CA THR A 203 3.05 -1.58 -11.73
C THR A 203 3.31 -2.74 -12.69
N VAL A 204 2.34 -3.10 -13.53
CA VAL A 204 2.46 -4.25 -14.45
C VAL A 204 3.66 -4.09 -15.40
N SER A 205 3.76 -2.97 -16.10
CA SER A 205 4.86 -2.75 -17.07
C SER A 205 6.23 -2.67 -16.40
N PHE A 206 6.30 -2.07 -15.22
CA PHE A 206 7.53 -2.03 -14.45
C PHE A 206 7.97 -3.43 -13.99
N TRP A 207 7.06 -4.22 -13.43
CA TRP A 207 7.37 -5.56 -12.94
C TRP A 207 7.70 -6.53 -14.07
N GLU A 208 7.00 -6.47 -15.19
CA GLU A 208 7.36 -7.25 -16.39
C GLU A 208 8.79 -6.95 -16.86
N ALA A 209 9.16 -5.66 -16.93
CA ALA A 209 10.51 -5.26 -17.33
C ALA A 209 11.58 -5.65 -16.30
N THR A 210 11.29 -5.49 -15.01
CA THR A 210 12.19 -5.82 -13.90
C THR A 210 12.43 -7.33 -13.84
N ASN A 211 11.38 -8.14 -13.89
CA ASN A 211 11.48 -9.60 -13.90
C ASN A 211 12.21 -10.10 -15.16
N ALA A 212 11.99 -9.47 -16.32
CA ALA A 212 12.75 -9.78 -17.54
C ALA A 212 14.24 -9.38 -17.44
N ALA A 213 14.55 -8.26 -16.78
CA ALA A 213 15.92 -7.83 -16.52
C ALA A 213 16.65 -8.82 -15.59
N VAL A 214 15.97 -9.33 -14.57
CA VAL A 214 16.49 -10.42 -13.71
C VAL A 214 16.70 -11.70 -14.51
N ALA A 215 15.69 -12.14 -15.25
CA ALA A 215 15.76 -13.37 -16.05
C ALA A 215 16.85 -13.35 -17.12
N SER A 216 17.18 -12.17 -17.66
CA SER A 216 18.27 -11.97 -18.62
C SER A 216 19.63 -11.69 -17.97
N GLY A 217 19.70 -11.60 -16.64
CA GLY A 217 20.91 -11.31 -15.89
C GLY A 217 21.39 -9.85 -15.95
N LYS A 218 20.57 -8.92 -16.48
CA LYS A 218 20.87 -7.49 -16.51
C LYS A 218 20.73 -6.83 -15.13
N LEU A 219 19.70 -7.22 -14.39
CA LEU A 219 19.52 -6.82 -12.99
C LEU A 219 19.94 -7.97 -12.09
N GLN A 220 20.85 -7.69 -11.16
CA GLN A 220 21.31 -8.66 -10.16
C GLN A 220 20.66 -8.34 -8.82
N VAL A 221 19.91 -9.30 -8.29
CA VAL A 221 19.27 -9.19 -6.98
C VAL A 221 20.16 -9.89 -5.95
N PRO A 222 20.59 -9.21 -4.87
CA PRO A 222 21.42 -9.83 -3.85
C PRO A 222 20.65 -10.93 -3.11
N PRO A 223 21.33 -12.00 -2.65
CA PRO A 223 20.71 -12.99 -1.80
C PRO A 223 20.22 -12.34 -0.49
N LEU A 224 19.18 -12.90 0.13
CA LEU A 224 18.70 -12.45 1.45
C LEU A 224 19.81 -12.54 2.53
N GLY A 225 20.70 -13.52 2.42
CA GLY A 225 21.78 -13.73 3.38
C GLY A 225 21.43 -14.75 4.46
N THR A 226 22.14 -14.68 5.59
CA THR A 226 22.00 -15.61 6.72
C THR A 226 21.99 -14.83 8.03
N ASP A 227 21.03 -15.12 8.89
CA ASP A 227 20.89 -14.50 10.20
C ASP A 227 21.94 -15.02 11.22
N ASN A 228 22.00 -14.40 12.39
CA ASN A 228 22.91 -14.76 13.48
C ASN A 228 22.67 -16.18 14.04
N ASN A 229 21.53 -16.80 13.74
CA ASN A 229 21.18 -18.16 14.12
C ASN A 229 21.47 -19.19 13.01
N GLY A 230 21.95 -18.76 11.84
CA GLY A 230 22.28 -19.61 10.70
C GLY A 230 21.09 -19.91 9.76
N ASN A 231 19.94 -19.25 9.94
CA ASN A 231 18.80 -19.38 9.02
C ASN A 231 18.89 -18.35 7.89
N GLN A 232 18.12 -18.53 6.82
CA GLN A 232 17.97 -17.51 5.79
C GLN A 232 17.42 -16.22 6.42
N CYS A 233 17.96 -15.06 6.03
CA CYS A 233 17.36 -13.78 6.38
C CYS A 233 15.93 -13.66 5.88
N ILE A 234 15.13 -12.85 6.57
CA ILE A 234 13.72 -12.65 6.25
C ILE A 234 13.56 -11.64 5.11
N SER A 235 12.39 -11.65 4.48
CA SER A 235 11.94 -10.65 3.49
C SER A 235 10.56 -10.10 3.87
N SER A 236 10.04 -9.15 3.09
CA SER A 236 8.68 -8.61 3.25
C SER A 236 7.59 -9.67 3.13
N HIS A 237 7.87 -10.84 2.54
CA HIS A 237 6.90 -11.95 2.44
C HIS A 237 7.12 -13.02 3.52
N SER A 238 7.84 -12.72 4.59
CA SER A 238 8.10 -13.68 5.68
C SER A 238 7.06 -13.60 6.79
N PHE A 239 6.38 -14.72 7.06
CA PHE A 239 5.53 -14.89 8.26
C PHE A 239 6.25 -14.69 9.59
N ALA A 240 7.57 -14.49 9.61
CA ALA A 240 8.33 -14.12 10.80
C ALA A 240 8.06 -12.69 11.29
N ILE A 241 7.66 -11.78 10.39
CA ILE A 241 7.47 -10.35 10.72
C ILE A 241 6.17 -9.77 10.18
N VAL A 242 5.61 -10.31 9.09
CA VAL A 242 4.39 -9.74 8.49
C VAL A 242 3.25 -9.67 9.49
N ASP A 243 2.35 -8.72 9.27
CA ASP A 243 1.16 -8.53 10.08
C ASP A 243 -0.13 -8.78 9.28
N GLN A 244 -1.17 -7.94 9.45
CA GLN A 244 -2.47 -8.13 8.79
C GLN A 244 -2.50 -7.67 7.33
N ASP A 245 -1.58 -6.79 6.95
CA ASP A 245 -1.56 -6.08 5.68
C ASP A 245 -0.10 -6.00 5.20
N GLN A 246 0.46 -7.14 4.80
CA GLN A 246 1.84 -7.18 4.34
C GLN A 246 2.07 -6.37 3.05
N SER A 247 3.29 -5.85 2.89
CA SER A 247 3.64 -4.99 1.75
C SER A 247 2.77 -3.71 1.70
N ASP A 248 2.37 -3.23 2.88
CA ASP A 248 1.70 -1.95 3.06
C ASP A 248 2.71 -0.84 3.42
N ASN A 249 2.38 0.40 3.02
CA ASN A 249 3.17 1.60 3.26
C ASN A 249 4.56 1.64 2.57
N LEU A 250 5.38 2.65 2.89
CA LEU A 250 6.65 2.94 2.23
C LEU A 250 7.79 3.18 3.22
N PRO A 251 9.03 2.80 2.91
CA PRO A 251 10.20 3.21 3.71
C PRO A 251 10.59 4.69 3.52
N THR A 252 9.79 5.44 2.75
CA THR A 252 10.01 6.86 2.47
C THR A 252 9.99 7.71 3.73
N LYS A 253 10.93 8.67 3.80
CA LYS A 253 11.00 9.69 4.85
C LYS A 253 10.94 11.10 4.27
N TYR A 254 10.40 12.03 5.05
CA TYR A 254 10.53 13.46 4.82
C TYR A 254 11.05 14.18 6.05
N LEU A 255 11.48 15.43 5.85
CA LEU A 255 11.75 16.36 6.95
C LEU A 255 10.57 17.32 7.10
N LEU A 256 9.95 17.32 8.27
CA LEU A 256 8.91 18.26 8.67
C LEU A 256 9.53 19.48 9.36
N LEU A 257 9.28 20.66 8.80
CA LEU A 257 9.74 21.94 9.30
C LEU A 257 8.77 22.50 10.35
N ALA A 258 9.24 23.48 11.14
CA ALA A 258 8.48 24.08 12.22
C ALA A 258 7.20 24.84 11.77
N ASP A 259 7.13 25.24 10.51
CA ASP A 259 5.94 25.85 9.89
C ASP A 259 4.96 24.81 9.33
N GLY A 260 5.25 23.52 9.53
CA GLY A 260 4.49 22.39 8.99
C GLY A 260 4.76 22.12 7.51
N SER A 261 5.73 22.78 6.88
CA SER A 261 6.16 22.45 5.52
C SER A 261 7.03 21.19 5.53
N THR A 262 7.03 20.45 4.44
CA THR A 262 7.85 19.25 4.22
C THR A 262 8.94 19.54 3.20
N VAL A 263 10.08 18.84 3.32
CA VAL A 263 11.13 18.77 2.30
C VAL A 263 11.65 17.33 2.17
N GLN A 264 12.25 16.99 1.02
CA GLN A 264 12.82 15.66 0.80
C GLN A 264 13.87 15.33 1.86
N PHE A 265 13.91 14.07 2.31
CA PHE A 265 14.89 13.57 3.26
C PHE A 265 16.21 13.27 2.55
N THR A 266 17.07 14.29 2.40
CA THR A 266 18.39 14.18 1.76
C THR A 266 19.46 14.74 2.69
N ALA A 267 20.71 14.31 2.56
CA ALA A 267 21.82 14.84 3.35
C ALA A 267 21.94 16.38 3.23
N ALA A 268 21.69 16.92 2.03
CA ALA A 268 21.69 18.36 1.79
C ALA A 268 20.57 19.09 2.57
N ASN A 269 19.36 18.52 2.59
CA ASN A 269 18.23 19.12 3.32
C ASN A 269 18.36 18.94 4.83
N GLN A 270 18.90 17.81 5.31
CA GLN A 270 19.20 17.62 6.74
C GLN A 270 20.22 18.67 7.23
N ALA A 271 21.27 18.93 6.45
CA ALA A 271 22.24 19.98 6.77
C ALA A 271 21.63 21.39 6.72
N LYS A 272 20.70 21.65 5.79
CA LYS A 272 20.01 22.94 5.66
C LYS A 272 18.97 23.18 6.76
N PHE A 273 18.33 22.12 7.25
CA PHE A 273 17.25 22.17 8.22
C PHE A 273 17.54 21.27 9.44
N PRO A 274 18.57 21.59 10.24
CA PRO A 274 19.05 20.72 11.33
C PRO A 274 18.07 20.58 12.51
N THR A 275 17.00 21.37 12.53
CA THR A 275 15.93 21.30 13.55
C THR A 275 14.64 20.69 13.00
N ALA A 276 14.64 20.22 11.75
CA ALA A 276 13.49 19.54 11.18
C ALA A 276 13.26 18.20 11.89
N THR A 277 12.00 17.78 11.94
CA THR A 277 11.61 16.46 12.47
C THR A 277 11.57 15.48 11.32
N GLU A 278 12.22 14.33 11.46
CA GLU A 278 12.04 13.21 10.54
C GLU A 278 10.62 12.66 10.69
N ILE A 279 9.92 12.49 9.57
CA ILE A 279 8.61 11.85 9.51
C ILE A 279 8.69 10.69 8.52
N ASP A 280 7.99 9.60 8.84
CA ASP A 280 8.03 8.34 8.12
C ASP A 280 6.63 7.74 7.94
N ASN A 281 6.56 6.74 7.08
CA ASN A 281 5.39 5.92 6.88
C ASN A 281 5.71 4.54 7.45
N ALA A 282 5.03 4.15 8.53
CA ALA A 282 5.37 2.96 9.30
C ALA A 282 5.13 1.66 8.50
N SER A 283 6.06 1.30 7.62
CA SER A 283 5.96 0.20 6.65
C SER A 283 6.69 -1.06 7.09
N ASP A 284 6.28 -2.20 6.54
CA ASP A 284 6.99 -3.47 6.71
C ASP A 284 8.42 -3.42 6.17
N GLU A 285 8.64 -2.70 5.07
CA GLU A 285 9.94 -2.47 4.45
C GLU A 285 10.88 -1.69 5.37
N ALA A 286 10.37 -0.65 6.04
CA ALA A 286 11.12 0.08 7.05
C ALA A 286 11.34 -0.77 8.30
N LEU A 287 10.33 -1.53 8.73
CA LEU A 287 10.42 -2.43 9.88
C LEU A 287 11.54 -3.46 9.69
N ILE A 288 11.62 -4.10 8.51
CA ILE A 288 12.70 -5.04 8.19
C ILE A 288 14.04 -4.30 8.14
N ALA A 289 14.15 -3.28 7.30
CA ALA A 289 15.44 -2.69 6.96
C ALA A 289 16.08 -1.90 8.13
N ASP A 290 15.28 -1.13 8.87
CA ASP A 290 15.78 -0.22 9.91
C ASP A 290 15.80 -0.87 11.30
N PHE A 291 14.95 -1.88 11.56
CA PHE A 291 14.78 -2.43 12.90
C PHE A 291 15.11 -3.93 13.03
N VAL A 292 14.61 -4.79 12.14
CA VAL A 292 14.77 -6.25 12.32
C VAL A 292 16.12 -6.74 11.79
N ASP A 293 16.45 -6.45 10.54
CA ASP A 293 17.68 -6.93 9.89
C ASP A 293 18.95 -6.57 10.68
N PRO A 294 19.15 -5.32 11.16
CA PRO A 294 20.31 -4.96 11.96
C PRO A 294 20.44 -5.77 13.26
N VAL A 295 19.30 -6.18 13.84
CA VAL A 295 19.26 -6.92 15.11
C VAL A 295 19.55 -8.41 14.91
N ILE A 296 19.08 -8.97 13.79
CA ILE A 296 19.27 -10.40 13.48
C ILE A 296 20.54 -10.68 12.67
N GLY A 297 21.29 -9.65 12.27
CA GLY A 297 22.56 -9.80 11.53
C GLY A 297 22.40 -9.87 10.02
N CYS A 298 21.25 -9.45 9.51
CA CYS A 298 20.91 -9.41 8.09
C CYS A 298 21.21 -8.03 7.49
N THR A 299 21.10 -7.92 6.17
CA THR A 299 21.33 -6.65 5.46
C THR A 299 20.26 -6.48 4.39
N PRO A 300 19.52 -5.34 4.41
CA PRO A 300 18.45 -5.12 3.45
C PRO A 300 19.01 -4.89 2.05
N PHE A 301 18.23 -5.24 1.03
CA PHE A 301 18.56 -4.87 -0.34
C PHE A 301 18.37 -3.36 -0.55
N SER A 302 19.47 -2.61 -0.54
CA SER A 302 19.48 -1.18 -0.84
C SER A 302 19.85 -0.89 -2.30
N ILE A 303 19.24 0.15 -2.87
CA ILE A 303 19.48 0.64 -4.23
C ILE A 303 19.84 2.14 -4.22
N PRO A 304 20.53 2.66 -5.26
CA PRO A 304 20.90 4.08 -5.32
C PRO A 304 19.68 5.01 -5.25
N SER A 305 19.76 6.05 -4.41
CA SER A 305 18.80 7.15 -4.40
C SER A 305 19.19 8.21 -5.44
N ILE A 306 18.21 8.61 -6.26
CA ILE A 306 18.35 9.67 -7.27
C ILE A 306 18.20 11.05 -6.63
N ASP A 307 17.35 11.18 -5.61
CA ASP A 307 17.13 12.42 -4.86
C ASP A 307 18.23 12.73 -3.83
N ASP A 308 19.04 11.76 -3.43
CA ASP A 308 20.25 11.96 -2.61
C ASP A 308 21.48 11.26 -3.23
N PRO A 309 22.05 11.83 -4.31
CA PRO A 309 23.11 11.17 -5.08
C PRO A 309 24.31 10.74 -4.25
N GLY A 310 24.71 9.47 -4.41
CA GLY A 310 25.82 8.85 -3.67
C GLY A 310 25.38 8.08 -2.43
N THR A 311 24.09 8.12 -2.09
CA THR A 311 23.48 7.28 -1.05
C THR A 311 22.77 6.07 -1.67
N THR A 312 22.62 5.03 -0.86
CA THR A 312 21.79 3.86 -1.18
C THR A 312 20.82 3.65 -0.04
N VAL A 313 19.56 3.36 -0.35
CA VAL A 313 18.51 3.14 0.64
C VAL A 313 17.69 1.91 0.25
N PRO A 314 17.08 1.21 1.23
CA PRO A 314 16.02 0.25 0.94
C PRO A 314 14.84 0.96 0.26
N SER A 315 14.04 0.22 -0.49
CA SER A 315 12.84 0.74 -1.15
C SER A 315 11.75 -0.32 -1.22
N MET A 316 10.51 0.09 -1.47
CA MET A 316 9.40 -0.83 -1.73
C MET A 316 9.76 -1.81 -2.86
N ALA A 317 10.20 -1.27 -4.00
CA ALA A 317 10.49 -2.10 -5.17
C ALA A 317 11.66 -3.08 -4.95
N SER A 318 12.70 -2.69 -4.21
CA SER A 318 13.86 -3.55 -3.97
C SER A 318 13.51 -4.71 -3.04
N GLN A 319 12.79 -4.44 -1.96
CA GLN A 319 12.41 -5.47 -0.99
C GLN A 319 11.36 -6.43 -1.57
N GLU A 320 10.34 -5.93 -2.26
CA GLU A 320 9.34 -6.78 -2.93
C GLU A 320 9.95 -7.65 -4.04
N LEU A 321 10.91 -7.12 -4.80
CA LEU A 321 11.64 -7.92 -5.80
C LEU A 321 12.46 -9.03 -5.13
N GLN A 322 13.14 -8.73 -4.03
CA GLN A 322 13.93 -9.71 -3.29
C GLN A 322 13.06 -10.79 -2.68
N ALA A 323 11.94 -10.40 -2.04
CA ALA A 323 10.97 -11.30 -1.44
C ALA A 323 10.41 -12.27 -2.47
N MET A 324 9.90 -11.74 -3.60
CA MET A 324 9.33 -12.56 -4.68
C MET A 324 10.29 -13.59 -5.27
N LEU A 325 11.59 -13.29 -5.31
CA LEU A 325 12.59 -14.18 -5.90
C LEU A 325 13.16 -15.20 -4.91
N LEU A 326 13.27 -14.83 -3.63
CA LEU A 326 14.15 -15.51 -2.68
C LEU A 326 13.47 -15.97 -1.39
N GLN A 327 12.25 -15.51 -1.10
CA GLN A 327 11.50 -15.98 0.05
C GLN A 327 11.11 -17.44 -0.13
N ASN A 328 11.46 -18.27 0.86
CA ASN A 328 11.04 -19.66 0.88
C ASN A 328 9.58 -19.80 1.32
N GLU A 329 8.91 -20.83 0.81
CA GLU A 329 7.56 -21.20 1.22
C GLU A 329 7.50 -21.68 2.70
N PRO A 330 6.44 -21.35 3.45
CA PRO A 330 5.28 -20.56 3.01
C PRO A 330 5.60 -19.06 2.93
N ALA A 331 5.25 -18.43 1.80
CA ALA A 331 5.34 -16.98 1.62
C ALA A 331 4.03 -16.30 2.04
N ALA A 332 4.15 -15.16 2.72
CA ALA A 332 3.03 -14.31 3.11
C ALA A 332 2.58 -13.46 1.91
N LEU A 333 1.65 -14.00 1.13
CA LEU A 333 0.99 -13.28 0.03
C LEU A 333 -0.36 -12.75 0.52
N ALA A 334 -0.72 -11.53 0.10
CA ALA A 334 -1.94 -10.84 0.52
C ALA A 334 -3.19 -11.74 0.48
N PRO A 335 -3.80 -12.09 1.64
CA PRO A 335 -4.95 -12.99 1.67
C PRO A 335 -6.25 -12.27 1.30
N LEU A 336 -7.33 -13.01 1.06
CA LEU A 336 -8.64 -12.44 0.69
C LEU A 336 -9.27 -11.56 1.79
N ASN A 337 -8.90 -11.80 3.05
CA ASN A 337 -9.36 -11.06 4.23
C ASN A 337 -8.37 -9.99 4.69
N ASP A 338 -7.33 -9.73 3.90
CA ASP A 338 -6.44 -8.58 4.10
C ASP A 338 -7.31 -7.31 4.11
N PRO A 339 -7.23 -6.47 5.17
CA PRO A 339 -8.06 -5.28 5.31
C PRO A 339 -7.99 -4.31 4.13
N ASP A 340 -6.83 -4.18 3.47
CA ASP A 340 -6.65 -3.32 2.32
C ASP A 340 -7.29 -3.92 1.05
N THR A 341 -7.61 -5.21 1.04
CA THR A 341 -8.24 -5.88 -0.11
C THR A 341 -9.74 -6.10 0.04
N LEU A 342 -10.33 -5.71 1.18
CA LEU A 342 -11.78 -5.72 1.38
C LEU A 342 -12.45 -4.59 0.61
N LEU A 343 -13.66 -4.82 0.08
CA LEU A 343 -14.42 -3.77 -0.58
C LEU A 343 -14.75 -2.63 0.39
N THR A 344 -14.51 -1.39 -0.05
CA THR A 344 -14.72 -0.18 0.76
C THR A 344 -16.18 0.00 1.14
N SER A 345 -17.10 -0.48 0.29
CA SER A 345 -18.55 -0.31 0.46
C SER A 345 -19.16 -1.09 1.63
N ASP A 346 -18.64 -2.28 1.91
CA ASP A 346 -19.30 -3.26 2.78
C ASP A 346 -18.34 -4.24 3.47
N GLY A 347 -17.03 -4.09 3.29
CA GLY A 347 -16.01 -4.94 3.89
C GLY A 347 -15.99 -6.38 3.35
N GLN A 348 -16.63 -6.66 2.22
CA GLN A 348 -16.62 -8.00 1.64
C GLN A 348 -15.28 -8.31 0.97
N MET A 349 -14.85 -9.57 1.08
CA MET A 349 -13.66 -10.06 0.37
C MET A 349 -13.86 -10.01 -1.15
N SER A 350 -12.83 -9.63 -1.90
CA SER A 350 -12.89 -9.50 -3.36
C SER A 350 -11.62 -10.01 -4.02
N ALA A 351 -11.71 -11.16 -4.68
CA ALA A 351 -10.57 -11.74 -5.40
C ALA A 351 -9.99 -10.80 -6.47
N THR A 352 -10.84 -9.99 -7.12
CA THR A 352 -10.38 -9.00 -8.10
C THR A 352 -9.59 -7.88 -7.44
N LYS A 353 -10.03 -7.41 -6.26
CA LYS A 353 -9.32 -6.37 -5.51
C LYS A 353 -8.01 -6.90 -4.94
N THR A 354 -8.02 -8.09 -4.32
CA THR A 354 -6.81 -8.78 -3.86
C THR A 354 -5.81 -9.01 -4.99
N ASN A 355 -6.26 -9.41 -6.19
CA ASN A 355 -5.36 -9.54 -7.34
C ASN A 355 -4.79 -8.20 -7.80
N ALA A 356 -5.59 -7.13 -7.76
CA ALA A 356 -5.09 -5.78 -8.06
C ALA A 356 -4.03 -5.36 -7.04
N TYR A 357 -4.22 -5.69 -5.75
CA TYR A 357 -3.23 -5.50 -4.69
C TYR A 357 -1.94 -6.25 -4.97
N ARG A 358 -2.03 -7.58 -5.16
CA ARG A 358 -0.89 -8.46 -5.42
C ARG A 358 -0.06 -8.00 -6.63
N LEU A 359 -0.71 -7.59 -7.71
CA LEU A 359 -0.02 -7.04 -8.89
C LEU A 359 0.73 -5.73 -8.60
N GLY A 360 0.28 -4.95 -7.61
CA GLY A 360 0.96 -3.74 -7.16
C GLY A 360 2.36 -4.03 -6.63
N VAL A 361 2.48 -5.13 -5.88
CA VAL A 361 3.67 -5.52 -5.11
C VAL A 361 4.35 -6.78 -5.68
N ASN A 362 4.26 -7.00 -6.99
CA ASN A 362 4.88 -8.12 -7.72
C ASN A 362 4.46 -9.53 -7.27
N MET A 363 3.41 -9.66 -6.45
CA MET A 363 2.90 -10.96 -6.03
C MET A 363 2.12 -11.66 -7.14
N PRO A 364 2.13 -13.00 -7.20
CA PRO A 364 1.36 -13.75 -8.17
C PRO A 364 -0.14 -13.61 -7.85
N PRO A 365 -1.00 -13.43 -8.87
CA PRO A 365 -2.44 -13.48 -8.67
C PRO A 365 -2.88 -14.79 -7.99
N LEU A 366 -4.01 -14.74 -7.30
CA LEU A 366 -4.67 -15.89 -6.69
C LEU A 366 -4.77 -17.05 -7.69
N GLY A 367 -4.36 -18.25 -7.27
CA GLY A 367 -4.32 -19.47 -8.06
C GLY A 367 -3.11 -19.62 -9.00
N ASN A 368 -2.30 -18.58 -9.18
CA ASN A 368 -1.16 -18.56 -10.11
C ASN A 368 0.22 -18.59 -9.43
N GLY A 369 0.27 -18.80 -8.11
CA GLY A 369 1.50 -18.93 -7.32
C GLY A 369 1.94 -20.38 -7.08
N ALA A 370 3.03 -20.55 -6.31
CA ALA A 370 3.45 -21.86 -5.83
C ALA A 370 2.30 -22.53 -5.05
N LYS A 371 2.11 -23.84 -5.26
CA LYS A 371 1.05 -24.63 -4.63
C LYS A 371 -0.39 -24.10 -4.81
N THR A 372 -0.64 -23.30 -5.86
CA THR A 372 -1.97 -22.75 -6.17
C THR A 372 -2.59 -22.00 -4.99
N ASP A 373 -1.82 -21.14 -4.32
CA ASP A 373 -2.35 -20.26 -3.26
C ASP A 373 -3.61 -19.52 -3.73
N ASP A 374 -4.73 -19.77 -3.04
CA ASP A 374 -6.05 -19.23 -3.33
C ASP A 374 -6.39 -18.03 -2.42
N GLY A 375 -5.43 -17.53 -1.64
CA GLY A 375 -5.61 -16.42 -0.71
C GLY A 375 -6.44 -16.80 0.52
N SER A 376 -6.45 -18.08 0.90
CA SER A 376 -7.21 -18.60 2.05
C SER A 376 -6.88 -17.87 3.36
N PRO A 377 -7.85 -17.18 3.99
CA PRO A 377 -7.70 -16.57 5.30
C PRO A 377 -7.22 -17.55 6.38
N THR A 378 -7.73 -18.78 6.33
CA THR A 378 -7.39 -19.81 7.33
C THR A 378 -5.95 -20.28 7.18
N ALA A 379 -5.47 -20.47 5.95
CA ALA A 379 -4.09 -20.87 5.69
C ALA A 379 -3.11 -19.78 6.14
N TYR A 380 -3.38 -18.53 5.76
CA TYR A 380 -2.57 -17.37 6.14
C TYR A 380 -2.46 -17.22 7.66
N CYS A 381 -3.59 -17.22 8.37
CA CYS A 381 -3.62 -17.15 9.84
C CYS A 381 -2.87 -18.31 10.52
N ASN A 382 -2.97 -19.53 9.98
CA ASN A 382 -2.25 -20.67 10.55
C ASN A 382 -0.74 -20.56 10.35
N ASN A 383 -0.28 -20.02 9.21
CA ASN A 383 1.13 -19.77 8.96
C ASN A 383 1.68 -18.68 9.90
N LEU A 384 0.95 -17.58 10.11
CA LEU A 384 1.29 -16.56 11.11
C LEU A 384 1.52 -17.19 12.49
N ILE A 385 0.54 -17.98 12.98
CA ILE A 385 0.62 -18.63 14.30
C ILE A 385 1.77 -19.63 14.38
N ALA A 386 2.09 -20.32 13.28
CA ALA A 386 3.11 -21.35 13.25
C ALA A 386 4.54 -20.79 13.16
N ILE A 387 4.74 -19.62 12.55
CA ILE A 387 6.07 -19.14 12.15
C ILE A 387 6.53 -17.94 12.98
N GLN A 388 5.67 -16.95 13.21
CA GLN A 388 6.07 -15.74 13.92
C GLN A 388 6.52 -16.02 15.37
N PRO A 389 5.78 -16.80 16.18
CA PRO A 389 6.18 -17.01 17.58
C PRO A 389 7.53 -17.74 17.76
N PRO A 390 7.84 -18.83 17.03
CA PRO A 390 9.18 -19.42 17.09
C PRO A 390 10.31 -18.47 16.68
N PHE A 391 10.10 -17.63 15.66
CA PHE A 391 11.09 -16.62 15.27
C PHE A 391 11.33 -15.63 16.41
N LEU A 392 10.27 -15.04 16.95
CA LEU A 392 10.36 -14.08 18.07
C LEU A 392 11.03 -14.70 19.30
N ALA A 393 10.77 -15.98 19.60
CA ALA A 393 11.43 -16.68 20.69
C ALA A 393 12.93 -16.87 20.43
N SER A 394 13.34 -17.18 19.19
CA SER A 394 14.75 -17.41 18.83
C SER A 394 15.63 -16.15 18.88
N PHE A 395 15.03 -14.96 18.74
CA PHE A 395 15.70 -13.67 18.82
C PHE A 395 15.27 -12.82 20.03
N GLN A 396 14.56 -13.41 21.00
CA GLN A 396 13.91 -12.65 22.07
C GLN A 396 14.88 -11.73 22.82
N THR A 397 16.10 -12.18 23.09
CA THR A 397 17.09 -11.37 23.82
C THR A 397 17.51 -10.15 22.98
N GLN A 398 17.85 -10.36 21.72
CA GLN A 398 18.28 -9.32 20.80
C GLN A 398 17.16 -8.30 20.56
N LEU A 399 15.95 -8.78 20.26
CA LEU A 399 14.76 -7.95 20.04
C LEU A 399 14.33 -7.19 21.29
N SER A 400 14.50 -7.74 22.50
CA SER A 400 14.17 -7.05 23.76
C SER A 400 15.14 -5.91 24.08
N ASN A 401 16.37 -5.99 23.57
CA ASN A 401 17.38 -4.95 23.74
C ASN A 401 17.33 -3.87 22.63
N ALA A 402 16.56 -4.11 21.58
CA ALA A 402 16.40 -3.18 20.46
C ALA A 402 15.29 -2.16 20.70
N GLN A 403 15.47 -0.97 20.13
CA GLN A 403 14.49 0.11 20.22
C GLN A 403 13.18 -0.28 19.53
N THR A 404 12.06 0.11 20.12
CA THR A 404 10.75 -0.02 19.48
C THR A 404 10.62 0.95 18.28
N PRO A 405 10.03 0.51 17.15
CA PRO A 405 9.62 1.42 16.08
C PRO A 405 8.52 2.39 16.53
N ASP A 406 7.60 1.91 17.37
CA ASP A 406 6.50 2.71 17.90
C ASP A 406 6.30 2.45 19.40
N ALA A 407 6.59 3.49 20.19
CA ALA A 407 6.44 3.46 21.64
C ALA A 407 4.99 3.42 22.12
N THR A 408 4.02 3.67 21.24
CA THR A 408 2.58 3.53 21.53
C THR A 408 2.08 2.09 21.38
N VAL A 409 2.86 1.21 20.75
CA VAL A 409 2.52 -0.20 20.54
C VAL A 409 3.31 -1.13 21.47
N GLY A 410 4.61 -0.87 21.65
CA GLY A 410 5.47 -1.66 22.53
C GLY A 410 6.69 -0.87 23.02
N ASN A 411 7.30 -1.27 24.14
CA ASN A 411 8.44 -0.57 24.73
C ASN A 411 9.83 -1.10 24.29
N SER A 412 9.84 -2.16 23.49
CA SER A 412 11.00 -2.77 22.82
C SER A 412 10.56 -3.37 21.48
N LEU A 413 11.49 -3.63 20.57
CA LEU A 413 11.16 -4.29 19.30
C LEU A 413 10.47 -5.65 19.52
N PHE A 414 10.90 -6.42 20.52
CA PHE A 414 10.24 -7.69 20.88
C PHE A 414 8.77 -7.50 21.26
N THR A 415 8.48 -6.58 22.18
CA THR A 415 7.10 -6.32 22.62
C THR A 415 6.26 -5.69 21.51
N PHE A 416 6.86 -4.89 20.63
CA PHE A 416 6.20 -4.32 19.48
C PHE A 416 5.75 -5.42 18.51
N LEU A 417 6.68 -6.27 18.07
CA LEU A 417 6.37 -7.37 17.13
C LEU A 417 5.38 -8.37 17.71
N ALA A 418 5.54 -8.73 19.00
CA ALA A 418 4.62 -9.63 19.67
C ALA A 418 3.20 -9.04 19.82
N ASN A 419 3.08 -7.73 20.04
CA ASN A 419 1.78 -7.06 20.10
C ASN A 419 1.15 -6.89 18.72
N ARG A 420 1.94 -6.52 17.69
CA ARG A 420 1.48 -6.49 16.29
C ARG A 420 0.93 -7.85 15.87
N PHE A 421 1.65 -8.95 16.10
CA PHE A 421 1.15 -10.30 15.85
C PHE A 421 -0.25 -10.55 16.45
N LEU A 422 -0.49 -10.17 17.71
CA LEU A 422 -1.80 -10.32 18.35
C LEU A 422 -2.89 -9.44 17.71
N GLN A 423 -2.53 -8.22 17.30
CA GLN A 423 -3.43 -7.31 16.57
C GLN A 423 -3.77 -7.88 15.19
N SER A 424 -2.79 -8.44 14.47
CA SER A 424 -3.00 -9.01 13.14
C SER A 424 -4.00 -10.14 13.16
N LEU A 425 -3.89 -11.03 14.15
CA LEU A 425 -4.87 -12.12 14.34
C LEU A 425 -6.30 -11.61 14.57
N THR A 426 -6.44 -10.45 15.20
CA THR A 426 -7.73 -9.80 15.45
C THR A 426 -8.25 -9.15 14.17
N ASN A 427 -7.42 -8.36 13.48
CA ASN A 427 -7.77 -7.62 12.27
C ASN A 427 -8.15 -8.57 11.12
N LEU A 428 -7.40 -9.66 10.96
CA LEU A 428 -7.70 -10.73 9.99
C LEU A 428 -8.89 -11.60 10.40
N ASN A 429 -9.48 -11.42 11.59
CA ASN A 429 -10.52 -12.29 12.14
C ASN A 429 -10.08 -13.78 12.16
N CYS A 430 -8.84 -14.07 12.54
CA CYS A 430 -8.28 -15.41 12.48
C CYS A 430 -9.10 -16.42 13.29
N PRO A 431 -9.51 -17.56 12.69
CA PRO A 431 -10.40 -18.52 13.35
C PRO A 431 -9.68 -19.35 14.44
N ASN A 432 -8.39 -19.62 14.25
CA ASN A 432 -7.58 -20.37 15.21
C ASN A 432 -7.31 -19.53 16.46
N LYS A 433 -7.64 -20.07 17.63
CA LYS A 433 -7.48 -19.41 18.94
C LYS A 433 -6.36 -20.01 19.78
N ASN A 434 -5.61 -20.98 19.26
CA ASN A 434 -4.45 -21.57 19.92
C ASN A 434 -3.23 -20.66 19.75
N ILE A 435 -3.29 -19.48 20.36
CA ILE A 435 -2.27 -18.44 20.20
C ILE A 435 -1.17 -18.62 21.25
N PRO A 436 0.09 -18.86 20.87
CA PRO A 436 1.17 -19.16 21.81
C PRO A 436 1.85 -17.89 22.35
N VAL A 437 1.29 -16.70 22.14
CA VAL A 437 1.84 -15.42 22.57
C VAL A 437 0.86 -14.75 23.52
N THR A 438 1.36 -14.13 24.58
CA THR A 438 0.57 -13.30 25.48
C THR A 438 1.37 -12.06 25.85
N CYS A 439 0.74 -10.90 25.83
CA CYS A 439 1.36 -9.63 26.21
C CYS A 439 0.65 -9.01 27.42
N THR A 440 1.43 -8.37 28.29
CA THR A 440 0.97 -7.47 29.33
C THR A 440 0.98 -6.06 28.77
N LEU A 441 -0.19 -5.42 28.77
CA LEU A 441 -0.36 -4.05 28.32
C LEU A 441 -0.37 -3.09 29.52
N ASP A 442 0.15 -1.88 29.35
CA ASP A 442 -0.01 -0.81 30.32
C ASP A 442 -1.40 -0.15 30.24
N GLY A 443 -1.61 0.93 31.00
CA GLY A 443 -2.88 1.67 31.01
C GLY A 443 -3.23 2.37 29.69
N ASN A 444 -2.25 2.52 28.78
CA ASN A 444 -2.43 3.12 27.46
C ASN A 444 -2.54 2.06 26.35
N GLY A 445 -2.43 0.77 26.68
CA GLY A 445 -2.45 -0.31 25.70
C GLY A 445 -1.08 -0.69 25.14
N VAL A 446 0.00 -0.11 25.65
CA VAL A 446 1.37 -0.39 25.19
C VAL A 446 1.83 -1.73 25.75
N ALA A 447 2.35 -2.62 24.92
CA ALA A 447 2.94 -3.86 25.39
C ALA A 447 4.23 -3.60 26.15
N THR A 448 4.26 -4.01 27.42
CA THR A 448 5.41 -3.80 28.33
C THR A 448 6.18 -5.08 28.63
N ALA A 449 5.54 -6.24 28.42
CA ALA A 449 6.14 -7.55 28.49
C ALA A 449 5.33 -8.51 27.62
N CYS A 450 5.99 -9.45 26.95
CA CYS A 450 5.32 -10.53 26.24
C CYS A 450 6.00 -11.87 26.58
N SER A 451 5.23 -12.95 26.52
CA SER A 451 5.71 -14.31 26.73
C SER A 451 5.26 -15.20 25.59
N ILE A 452 6.15 -16.08 25.14
CA ILE A 452 5.89 -17.04 24.08
C ILE A 452 5.89 -18.43 24.72
N THR A 453 4.72 -19.08 24.75
CA THR A 453 4.50 -20.42 25.31
C THR A 453 4.79 -21.51 24.29
N ALA A 454 5.14 -21.15 23.06
CA ALA A 454 5.56 -22.13 22.06
C ALA A 454 6.74 -22.91 22.63
N THR A 455 6.51 -24.16 23.01
CA THR A 455 7.58 -25.15 23.06
C THR A 455 8.25 -25.06 21.71
N LEU A 456 9.56 -24.79 21.69
CA LEU A 456 10.40 -25.01 20.52
C LEU A 456 9.98 -26.37 19.97
N SER A 457 9.17 -26.36 18.93
CA SER A 457 8.93 -27.55 18.16
C SER A 457 10.27 -27.79 17.50
N THR A 458 11.14 -28.55 18.16
CA THR A 458 11.97 -29.50 17.47
C THR A 458 11.01 -30.40 16.71
N GLY A 459 10.53 -29.89 15.57
CA GLY A 459 9.76 -30.66 14.62
C GLY A 459 10.66 -31.85 14.33
N ASN A 460 10.19 -33.02 14.74
CA ASN A 460 10.83 -34.26 14.41
C ASN A 460 11.07 -34.23 12.91
N GLY A 461 12.34 -34.21 12.50
CA GLY A 461 12.78 -33.70 11.21
C GLY A 461 11.98 -34.21 10.02
N THR A 462 10.95 -33.46 9.63
CA THR A 462 10.75 -33.20 8.22
C THR A 462 11.83 -32.20 7.88
N THR A 463 12.99 -32.72 7.46
CA THR A 463 13.94 -31.96 6.68
C THR A 463 13.17 -31.08 5.72
N ILE A 464 13.24 -29.75 5.88
CA ILE A 464 13.12 -28.88 4.72
C ILE A 464 14.31 -29.28 3.87
N GLY A 465 14.03 -30.18 2.91
CA GLY A 465 15.05 -30.76 2.07
C GLY A 465 15.76 -29.63 1.34
N HIS A 466 17.08 -29.59 1.49
CA HIS A 466 17.94 -29.02 0.46
C HIS A 466 17.53 -29.67 -0.87
N ALA A 467 16.79 -28.95 -1.71
CA ALA A 467 16.45 -29.41 -3.05
C ALA A 467 17.64 -29.12 -3.99
N ALA A 468 18.67 -29.95 -3.89
CA ALA A 468 19.55 -30.22 -5.01
C ALA A 468 18.89 -31.32 -5.87
N GLY A 469 18.32 -30.93 -7.01
CA GLY A 469 18.15 -31.81 -8.19
C GLY A 469 17.06 -32.89 -8.18
N SER A 470 16.12 -32.74 -9.12
CA SER A 470 15.43 -33.78 -9.91
C SER A 470 14.74 -34.96 -9.18
N GLY A 471 13.40 -34.92 -9.11
CA GLY A 471 12.59 -36.11 -8.79
C GLY A 471 11.11 -35.79 -8.59
N SER A 472 10.25 -36.30 -9.46
CA SER A 472 8.79 -36.18 -9.45
C SER A 472 8.12 -37.07 -8.40
N VAL A 473 7.21 -36.53 -7.57
CA VAL A 473 6.11 -37.23 -6.84
C VAL A 473 5.06 -36.14 -6.52
N GLY A 474 3.73 -36.25 -6.65
CA GLY A 474 2.77 -37.35 -6.49
C GLY A 474 1.83 -36.99 -5.32
N SER A 475 0.60 -36.57 -5.63
CA SER A 475 -0.38 -35.98 -4.69
C SER A 475 -1.03 -36.99 -3.74
N THR A 476 -1.15 -36.66 -2.45
CA THR A 476 -2.37 -36.79 -1.60
C THR A 476 -2.07 -36.51 -0.12
N ALA A 477 -2.84 -35.60 0.50
CA ALA A 477 -2.95 -35.50 1.96
C ALA A 477 -4.43 -35.31 2.32
N THR A 478 -4.96 -36.22 3.13
CA THR A 478 -6.31 -36.24 3.67
C THR A 478 -6.33 -35.79 5.13
N ASP A 479 -7.28 -34.91 5.42
CA ASP A 479 -8.01 -34.62 6.68
C ASP A 479 -7.48 -35.12 8.03
N LEU A 480 -7.41 -34.17 8.98
CA LEU A 480 -7.62 -34.43 10.41
C LEU A 480 -8.58 -33.38 11.01
N ALA A 481 -9.66 -33.88 11.61
CA ALA A 481 -10.73 -33.13 12.27
C ALA A 481 -10.37 -32.72 13.71
N PRO A 482 -10.92 -31.61 14.27
CA PRO A 482 -10.70 -31.25 15.67
C PRO A 482 -11.84 -31.71 16.58
N THR A 483 -11.50 -32.13 17.80
CA THR A 483 -12.43 -32.24 18.94
C THR A 483 -11.89 -31.44 20.11
N SER A 484 -12.69 -30.48 20.60
CA SER A 484 -13.00 -30.22 22.02
C SER A 484 -13.38 -28.76 22.23
N ALA A 485 -14.57 -28.54 22.80
CA ALA A 485 -15.14 -27.24 23.11
C ALA A 485 -14.65 -26.73 24.49
N PHE A 486 -14.42 -25.43 24.60
CA PHE A 486 -14.33 -24.74 25.89
C PHE A 486 -15.08 -23.40 25.84
N THR A 487 -15.75 -23.08 26.95
CA THR A 487 -16.73 -22.00 27.09
C THR A 487 -16.07 -20.65 27.36
N MET A 488 -16.43 -19.62 26.60
CA MET A 488 -15.96 -18.24 26.75
C MET A 488 -16.60 -17.54 27.95
N THR A 489 -15.78 -16.81 28.72
CA THR A 489 -16.24 -15.74 29.62
C THR A 489 -15.97 -14.40 28.93
N THR A 490 -16.97 -13.52 28.91
CA THR A 490 -16.96 -12.21 28.24
C THR A 490 -15.90 -11.25 28.79
N ILE A 491 -15.05 -10.72 27.90
CA ILE A 491 -14.09 -9.63 28.17
C ILE A 491 -14.72 -8.29 27.71
N PRO A 492 -14.64 -7.20 28.48
CA PRO A 492 -15.26 -5.92 28.16
C PRO A 492 -14.54 -5.18 27.02
N LYS A 493 -15.32 -4.55 26.13
CA LYS A 493 -14.84 -3.65 25.06
C LYS A 493 -14.28 -2.36 25.65
N HIS A 494 -13.00 -2.11 25.45
CA HIS A 494 -12.41 -0.76 25.53
C HIS A 494 -11.71 -0.45 24.21
N HIS A 495 -11.99 0.74 23.67
CA HIS A 495 -11.36 1.30 22.48
C HIS A 495 -9.87 1.49 22.71
N LEU A 496 -9.03 0.71 22.01
CA LEU A 496 -7.62 1.02 21.79
C LEU A 496 -7.47 1.53 20.35
N HIS A 497 -6.66 2.57 20.18
CA HIS A 497 -6.17 3.01 18.88
C HIS A 497 -5.08 2.03 18.43
N SER A 498 -5.48 0.98 17.71
CA SER A 498 -4.64 0.40 16.66
C SER A 498 -5.07 1.05 15.34
N HIS A 499 -4.15 1.25 14.40
CA HIS A 499 -4.43 1.71 13.04
C HIS A 499 -5.24 0.66 12.26
N GLY A 500 -6.46 0.38 12.70
CA GLY A 500 -7.38 -0.59 12.14
C GLY A 500 -8.74 0.05 11.94
N PHE A 501 -9.08 0.21 10.66
CA PHE A 501 -10.41 0.38 10.06
C PHE A 501 -11.56 0.76 10.99
N GLY A 502 -12.08 1.97 10.79
CA GLY A 502 -13.32 2.46 11.38
C GLY A 502 -14.52 1.56 11.03
N GLY A 503 -14.81 0.58 11.89
CA GLY A 503 -16.05 -0.19 11.83
C GLY A 503 -17.25 0.70 12.14
N HIS A 504 -17.95 1.18 11.11
CA HIS A 504 -19.24 1.84 11.26
C HIS A 504 -20.27 0.89 11.87
N THR A 505 -20.77 1.22 13.07
CA THR A 505 -22.05 0.69 13.55
C THR A 505 -23.15 1.62 13.03
N ILE A 506 -23.86 1.24 11.97
CA ILE A 506 -25.06 1.97 11.54
C ILE A 506 -26.16 1.75 12.58
N ALA A 507 -26.57 2.84 13.24
CA ALA A 507 -27.74 2.84 14.10
C ALA A 507 -29.00 2.58 13.25
N ALA A 508 -29.75 1.54 13.60
CA ALA A 508 -31.06 1.28 13.00
C ALA A 508 -32.01 2.44 13.34
N ASN A 509 -32.45 3.19 12.32
CA ASN A 509 -33.60 4.08 12.43
C ASN A 509 -34.71 3.56 11.50
N PRO A 510 -35.97 3.49 11.97
CA PRO A 510 -37.02 2.73 11.29
C PRO A 510 -37.67 3.56 10.19
N HIS A 511 -37.35 3.27 8.93
CA HIS A 511 -38.15 3.70 7.80
C HIS A 511 -38.97 2.53 7.26
N THR A 512 -40.28 2.57 7.54
CA THR A 512 -41.27 1.70 6.91
C THR A 512 -41.35 2.00 5.41
N PHE A 513 -40.89 1.06 4.58
CA PHE A 513 -41.24 1.00 3.16
C PHE A 513 -42.16 -0.18 2.90
N ARG A 514 -43.36 0.10 2.36
CA ARG A 514 -44.27 -0.89 1.79
C ARG A 514 -43.73 -1.29 0.41
N ALA A 515 -43.32 -2.55 0.26
CA ALA A 515 -43.11 -3.16 -1.05
C ALA A 515 -44.35 -3.93 -1.47
N THR A 516 -44.91 -3.59 -2.64
CA THR A 516 -45.95 -4.35 -3.32
C THR A 516 -45.27 -5.46 -4.13
N ALA A 517 -45.56 -6.72 -3.80
CA ALA A 517 -45.04 -7.87 -4.53
C ALA A 517 -45.76 -8.05 -5.87
N VAL A 518 -45.00 -8.18 -6.95
CA VAL A 518 -45.47 -8.74 -8.23
C VAL A 518 -44.74 -10.06 -8.43
N THR A 519 -45.48 -11.16 -8.27
CA THR A 519 -45.05 -12.53 -8.57
C THR A 519 -45.24 -12.84 -10.05
N THR A 520 -44.16 -13.24 -10.73
CA THR A 520 -44.25 -14.01 -11.98
C THR A 520 -43.41 -15.27 -11.81
N ALA A 521 -44.08 -16.42 -11.75
CA ALA A 521 -43.48 -17.74 -11.64
C ALA A 521 -43.16 -18.30 -13.04
N VAL A 522 -41.97 -18.88 -13.21
CA VAL A 522 -41.64 -19.78 -14.32
C VAL A 522 -41.20 -21.12 -13.74
N ALA A 523 -41.92 -22.17 -14.11
CA ALA A 523 -41.71 -23.54 -13.65
C ALA A 523 -40.53 -24.21 -14.39
N MET A 524 -39.64 -24.87 -13.65
CA MET A 524 -38.71 -25.85 -14.21
C MET A 524 -39.27 -27.26 -14.01
N VAL A 525 -39.33 -28.02 -15.10
CA VAL A 525 -39.75 -29.42 -15.16
C VAL A 525 -38.55 -30.31 -14.88
N THR A 526 -38.63 -31.13 -13.83
CA THR A 526 -37.72 -32.25 -13.57
C THR A 526 -38.26 -33.52 -14.22
N GLY A 527 -37.52 -34.08 -15.18
CA GLY A 527 -37.79 -35.39 -15.76
C GLY A 527 -36.80 -36.44 -15.24
N THR A 528 -37.29 -37.38 -14.43
CA THR A 528 -36.60 -38.63 -14.06
C THR A 528 -36.85 -39.69 -15.12
N GLY A 529 -35.80 -40.41 -15.55
CA GLY A 529 -35.91 -41.62 -16.36
C GLY A 529 -34.71 -42.53 -16.14
N ALA A 530 -34.93 -43.62 -15.39
CA ALA A 530 -33.97 -44.68 -15.14
C ALA A 530 -33.87 -45.64 -16.35
N ASN A 531 -32.68 -46.17 -16.63
CA ASN A 531 -32.54 -47.59 -16.97
C ASN A 531 -31.12 -48.14 -16.78
N ALA A 532 -31.09 -49.42 -16.44
CA ALA A 532 -29.99 -50.21 -15.92
C ALA A 532 -28.99 -50.73 -16.97
N GLY A 533 -27.84 -51.24 -16.50
CA GLY A 533 -27.25 -52.45 -17.07
C GLY A 533 -25.73 -52.47 -17.29
N ASN A 534 -25.06 -53.24 -16.42
CA ASN A 534 -23.86 -54.07 -16.62
C ASN A 534 -22.53 -53.44 -17.05
N GLY A 535 -21.51 -53.70 -16.22
CA GLY A 535 -20.10 -53.47 -16.53
C GLY A 535 -19.42 -54.60 -17.28
N ALA A 536 -18.19 -54.33 -17.71
CA ALA A 536 -17.03 -55.22 -17.66
C ALA A 536 -15.81 -54.44 -18.16
N ALA A 537 -14.70 -54.59 -17.44
CA ALA A 537 -13.38 -54.09 -17.78
C ALA A 537 -12.76 -54.86 -18.97
N LEU A 538 -11.77 -54.23 -19.64
CA LEU A 538 -10.50 -54.79 -20.18
C LEU A 538 -9.87 -53.70 -21.08
N SER A 539 -8.76 -53.08 -20.66
CA SER A 539 -7.36 -53.44 -21.01
C SER A 539 -6.88 -52.89 -22.37
N SER A 540 -6.00 -51.88 -22.26
CA SER A 540 -4.68 -51.72 -22.92
C SER A 540 -4.44 -52.19 -24.37
N GLN A 541 -4.00 -51.26 -25.23
CA GLN A 541 -2.72 -51.26 -26.01
C GLN A 541 -2.78 -50.09 -27.03
N LEU A 542 -1.88 -49.10 -27.00
CA LEU A 542 -0.46 -49.02 -27.45
C LEU A 542 -0.28 -48.98 -28.99
N LEU A 543 0.64 -48.09 -29.41
CA LEU A 543 1.13 -47.74 -30.77
C LEU A 543 0.43 -46.50 -31.37
N ALA A 544 1.06 -45.32 -31.45
CA ALA A 544 2.28 -44.92 -32.15
C ALA A 544 2.14 -44.83 -33.68
N GLU A 545 2.59 -43.67 -34.17
CA GLU A 545 3.07 -43.33 -35.52
C GLU A 545 2.19 -42.50 -36.46
N THR A 546 2.71 -41.28 -36.67
CA THR A 546 2.94 -40.59 -37.94
C THR A 546 1.77 -40.26 -38.88
N GLY A 547 1.71 -38.96 -39.22
CA GLY A 547 1.85 -38.59 -40.62
C GLY A 547 0.65 -37.93 -41.30
N ALA A 548 0.88 -36.66 -41.65
CA ALA A 548 0.41 -35.98 -42.86
C ALA A 548 -1.09 -35.66 -43.03
N ALA A 549 -1.36 -34.36 -42.89
CA ALA A 549 -2.04 -33.48 -43.85
C ALA A 549 -3.10 -34.10 -44.77
N SER A 550 -4.33 -33.58 -44.69
CA SER A 550 -5.01 -32.97 -45.84
C SER A 550 -6.33 -32.30 -45.45
N ALA A 551 -6.69 -31.34 -46.29
CA ALA A 551 -7.59 -30.25 -46.07
C ALA A 551 -9.09 -30.59 -46.13
N SER A 552 -9.88 -29.59 -45.70
CA SER A 552 -11.18 -29.22 -46.26
C SER A 552 -12.38 -30.09 -45.84
N GLN A 553 -13.31 -29.52 -45.07
CA GLN A 553 -14.47 -28.85 -45.66
C GLN A 553 -15.35 -28.19 -44.60
N ILE A 554 -15.77 -26.98 -44.96
CA ILE A 554 -16.81 -26.18 -44.33
C ILE A 554 -18.17 -26.80 -44.65
N SER A 555 -19.07 -26.85 -43.66
CA SER A 555 -20.51 -26.73 -43.89
C SER A 555 -21.07 -25.70 -42.92
N ALA A 556 -21.65 -24.65 -43.52
CA ALA A 556 -22.24 -23.49 -42.89
C ALA A 556 -23.77 -23.64 -42.80
N VAL A 557 -24.39 -23.04 -41.78
CA VAL A 557 -25.77 -22.48 -41.72
C VAL A 557 -25.82 -21.65 -40.41
N ASN A 558 -26.32 -20.43 -40.24
CA ASN A 558 -26.96 -19.37 -41.04
C ASN A 558 -26.71 -18.07 -40.25
N ALA A 559 -26.35 -16.97 -40.91
CA ALA A 559 -26.54 -15.62 -40.36
C ALA A 559 -27.10 -14.72 -41.47
N THR A 560 -28.25 -14.14 -41.16
CA THR A 560 -29.11 -13.36 -42.04
C THR A 560 -28.48 -12.01 -42.39
N ALA A 561 -28.58 -11.66 -43.66
CA ALA A 561 -28.11 -10.42 -44.25
C ALA A 561 -28.93 -9.19 -43.84
N SER A 562 -28.28 -8.03 -43.84
CA SER A 562 -28.87 -6.84 -44.47
C SER A 562 -27.80 -6.09 -45.27
N THR A 563 -28.25 -5.64 -46.44
CA THR A 563 -27.51 -5.22 -47.63
C THR A 563 -27.22 -3.72 -47.64
N GLY A 564 -26.06 -3.32 -48.18
CA GLY A 564 -25.77 -1.95 -48.61
C GLY A 564 -24.53 -1.92 -49.49
N SER A 565 -24.73 -1.65 -50.78
CA SER A 565 -23.89 -1.96 -51.93
C SER A 565 -22.77 -0.97 -52.28
N ILE A 566 -21.63 -1.53 -52.69
CA ILE A 566 -20.87 -1.30 -53.95
C ILE A 566 -20.57 0.16 -54.37
N SER A 567 -19.28 0.52 -54.44
CA SER A 567 -18.60 0.75 -55.73
C SER A 567 -17.08 0.73 -55.63
N ALA A 568 -16.46 -0.06 -56.51
CA ALA A 568 -15.03 -0.21 -56.69
C ALA A 568 -14.48 0.88 -57.62
N GLY A 569 -13.28 1.35 -57.33
CA GLY A 569 -12.45 2.17 -58.21
C GLY A 569 -11.01 1.68 -58.13
N ASN A 570 -10.65 0.86 -59.12
CA ASN A 570 -9.35 0.24 -59.34
C ASN A 570 -8.33 1.27 -59.85
N GLY A 571 -7.04 1.15 -59.50
CA GLY A 571 -5.98 1.82 -60.26
C GLY A 571 -4.64 2.08 -59.56
N GLY A 572 -3.67 1.19 -59.78
CA GLY A 572 -2.36 1.57 -60.31
C GLY A 572 -1.27 2.03 -59.33
N GLY A 573 -0.28 1.17 -59.14
CA GLY A 573 0.93 1.45 -58.38
C GLY A 573 1.93 2.42 -59.06
N GLY A 574 2.82 2.94 -58.23
CA GLY A 574 3.99 3.72 -58.63
C GLY A 574 5.04 3.65 -57.54
N ASN A 575 6.12 2.92 -57.81
CA ASN A 575 7.29 2.74 -56.98
C ASN A 575 8.17 3.99 -57.10
N PHE A 576 8.56 4.65 -55.99
CA PHE A 576 9.63 5.65 -56.00
C PHE A 576 10.47 5.56 -54.73
N THR A 577 11.69 5.07 -54.91
CA THR A 577 12.80 5.13 -53.97
C THR A 577 13.41 6.53 -53.99
N SER A 578 13.56 7.17 -52.83
CA SER A 578 14.62 8.16 -52.62
C SER A 578 14.93 8.35 -51.13
N THR A 579 16.14 7.94 -50.77
CA THR A 579 16.90 8.32 -49.56
C THR A 579 17.18 9.83 -49.50
N PRO A 580 17.26 10.44 -48.31
CA PRO A 580 18.05 11.64 -48.11
C PRO A 580 19.29 11.37 -47.25
N THR A 581 20.43 11.69 -47.86
CA THR A 581 21.77 11.82 -47.30
C THR A 581 21.88 12.90 -46.22
N LEU A 582 22.62 12.56 -45.16
CA LEU A 582 23.16 13.41 -44.11
C LEU A 582 24.01 14.57 -44.66
N ARG A 583 23.92 15.75 -44.01
CA ARG A 583 24.98 16.77 -44.00
C ARG A 583 25.26 17.19 -42.55
N PRO A 584 26.53 17.44 -42.19
CA PRO A 584 26.93 17.76 -40.83
C PRO A 584 26.82 19.27 -40.57
N PHE A 585 26.35 19.67 -39.39
CA PHE A 585 26.46 21.05 -38.91
C PHE A 585 27.58 21.19 -37.89
N LYS A 586 28.41 22.21 -38.15
CA LYS A 586 29.61 22.63 -37.44
C LYS A 586 29.32 23.08 -36.01
N SER A 587 30.20 22.63 -35.12
CA SER A 587 30.52 23.20 -33.82
C SER A 587 30.92 24.68 -33.92
N TRP A 588 30.34 25.53 -33.07
CA TRP A 588 30.84 26.86 -32.72
C TRP A 588 30.84 26.98 -31.19
N GLU A 589 32.02 26.88 -30.60
CA GLU A 589 32.40 27.58 -29.36
C GLU A 589 33.50 28.57 -29.74
N PRO A 590 33.57 29.73 -29.07
CA PRO A 590 34.74 29.92 -28.22
C PRO A 590 34.44 30.51 -26.84
N GLN A 591 35.33 30.16 -25.92
CA GLN A 591 35.48 30.59 -24.53
C GLN A 591 35.90 32.08 -24.36
N TYR A 592 35.95 32.47 -23.07
CA TYR A 592 36.56 33.64 -22.39
C TYR A 592 35.60 34.82 -22.13
N SER A 593 35.56 35.49 -20.97
CA SER A 593 36.19 35.37 -19.63
C SER A 593 35.77 36.59 -18.78
N HIS A 594 35.81 36.47 -17.45
CA HIS A 594 35.95 37.54 -16.44
C HIS A 594 35.04 38.79 -16.53
N VAL A 595 34.08 38.93 -15.62
CA VAL A 595 34.06 39.83 -14.43
C VAL A 595 32.96 39.33 -13.49
#